data_AF-A0A968MHA8-F1
#
_entry.id   AF-A0A968MHA8-F1
#
_cell.length_a   1.000
_cell.length_b   1.000
_cell.length_c   1.000
_cell.angle_alpha   90.00
_cell.angle_beta   90.00
_cell.angle_gamma   90.00
#
_symmetry.space_group_name_H-M   'P 1'
#
loop_
_entity.id
_entity.type
_entity.pdbx_description
1 polymer ?
#
loop_
_entity_poly.entity_id
_entity_poly.type
_entity_poly.pdbx_seq_one_letter_code
_entity_poly.pdbx_strand_id
1 'polypeptide(L)'
;MTHLHTPYSFSAFNSISQAVHLGVEQGVRVLGINDFFTTKGYEEWAITCKSKDVFPLFNIEFIGLSKPDQKHNIRINDPSNPGRIYLSGKGLSFPFTLEHSLVDKFNHLTIDSNHHTEKLCSKLNEYLEQTGVDIYLDFNSILKSHTKGMVRERHLAKVLHEEIVKLSKNQEEKTALLNKILRTDKAVQFPDNAAFIENEIRNSLLKAGGAAYIPEAEDSFLSVEKVKEFILKGGGIPTYPYWLMIRTESLQNLRLKKMFWLKN
;
A
#
# COMPACT_ATOMS: atom_id res chain seq x y z
N MET A 1 11.72 14.82 3.08
CA MET A 1 11.19 13.48 2.73
C MET A 1 9.81 13.68 2.11
N THR A 2 9.59 13.36 0.83
CA THR A 2 8.38 13.76 0.07
C THR A 2 7.42 12.60 -0.24
N HIS A 3 7.65 11.43 0.35
CA HIS A 3 6.85 10.23 0.13
C HIS A 3 6.71 9.48 1.45
N LEU A 4 5.65 9.78 2.18
CA LEU A 4 5.30 9.14 3.44
C LEU A 4 3.87 8.63 3.34
N HIS A 5 3.68 7.36 3.68
CA HIS A 5 2.34 6.82 3.90
C HIS A 5 1.93 7.02 5.35
N THR A 6 0.62 7.11 5.57
CA THR A 6 -0.01 7.29 6.87
C THR A 6 -1.03 6.18 7.13
N PRO A 7 -1.60 6.05 8.34
CA PRO A 7 -2.62 5.05 8.64
C PRO A 7 -3.90 5.15 7.79
N TYR A 8 -4.05 6.20 6.97
CA TYR A 8 -5.11 6.31 5.96
C TYR A 8 -4.91 5.38 4.76
N SER A 9 -3.69 4.92 4.51
CA SER A 9 -3.43 3.80 3.60
C SER A 9 -2.77 2.64 4.34
N PHE A 10 -1.44 2.52 4.30
CA PHE A 10 -0.67 1.61 5.14
C PHE A 10 0.63 2.31 5.52
N SER A 11 0.98 2.32 6.80
CA SER A 11 2.07 3.13 7.31
C SER A 11 3.01 2.35 8.22
N ALA A 12 4.29 2.68 8.13
CA ALA A 12 5.30 2.24 9.11
C ALA A 12 5.16 2.99 10.45
N PHE A 13 4.43 4.10 10.45
CA PHE A 13 4.11 4.91 11.63
C PHE A 13 2.71 4.60 12.14
N ASN A 14 2.54 4.64 13.44
CA ASN A 14 1.26 4.45 14.13
C ASN A 14 0.30 5.63 13.95
N SER A 15 0.82 6.82 13.68
CA SER A 15 0.01 8.04 13.47
C SER A 15 0.74 9.07 12.61
N ILE A 16 -0.03 10.02 12.07
CA ILE A 16 0.52 11.21 11.41
C ILE A 16 1.42 12.00 12.39
N SER A 17 1.00 12.16 13.64
CA SER A 17 1.80 12.82 14.68
C SER A 17 3.17 12.17 14.86
N GLN A 18 3.24 10.83 14.88
CA GLN A 18 4.52 10.12 15.00
C GLN A 18 5.40 10.36 13.76
N ALA A 19 4.83 10.25 12.55
CA ALA A 19 5.56 10.47 11.31
C ALA A 19 6.14 11.89 11.22
N VAL A 20 5.35 12.91 11.59
CA VAL A 20 5.79 14.30 11.61
C VAL A 20 6.86 14.53 12.67
N HIS A 21 6.66 14.02 13.89
CA HIS A 21 7.62 14.17 14.98
C HIS A 21 9.00 13.61 14.64
N LEU A 22 9.07 12.37 14.14
CA LEU A 22 10.33 11.74 13.72
C LEU A 22 10.98 12.51 12.56
N GLY A 23 10.18 13.03 11.63
CA GLY A 23 10.70 13.88 10.55
C GLY A 23 11.34 15.17 11.07
N VAL A 24 10.72 15.82 12.05
CA VAL A 24 11.24 17.03 12.71
C VAL A 24 12.55 16.74 13.45
N GLU A 25 12.60 15.65 14.22
CA GLU A 25 13.81 15.24 14.95
C GLU A 25 15.00 15.01 14.03
N GLN A 26 14.75 14.57 12.80
CA GLN A 26 15.77 14.40 11.75
C GLN A 26 16.10 15.69 10.99
N GLY A 27 15.56 16.84 11.40
CA GLY A 27 15.78 18.14 10.76
C GLY A 27 15.09 18.31 9.41
N VAL A 28 14.09 17.47 9.09
CA VAL A 28 13.38 17.55 7.81
C VAL A 28 12.43 18.76 7.80
N ARG A 29 12.62 19.66 6.83
CA ARG A 29 11.84 20.91 6.71
C ARG A 29 10.60 20.81 5.82
N VAL A 30 10.51 19.76 5.01
CA VAL A 30 9.38 19.47 4.10
C VAL A 30 9.01 18.00 4.21
N LEU A 31 7.75 17.72 4.56
CA LEU A 31 7.21 16.37 4.70
C LEU A 31 6.02 16.16 3.77
N GLY A 32 6.07 15.08 2.98
CA GLY A 32 5.06 14.76 1.97
C GLY A 32 4.21 13.54 2.31
N ILE A 33 2.92 13.73 2.59
CA ILE A 33 1.92 12.65 2.62
C ILE A 33 1.72 12.10 1.21
N ASN A 34 1.62 10.78 1.02
CA ASN A 34 1.54 10.11 -0.28
C ASN A 34 0.73 8.80 -0.20
N ASP A 35 -0.43 8.85 0.47
CA ASP A 35 -1.27 7.67 0.66
C ASP A 35 -1.84 7.12 -0.66
N PHE A 36 -2.09 5.81 -0.68
CA PHE A 36 -2.72 5.14 -1.83
C PHE A 36 -4.20 5.50 -1.90
N PHE A 37 -4.65 6.00 -3.06
CA PHE A 37 -6.07 6.19 -3.41
C PHE A 37 -6.89 7.08 -2.46
N THR A 38 -6.27 7.85 -1.56
CA THR A 38 -7.00 8.65 -0.56
C THR A 38 -6.32 9.98 -0.26
N THR A 39 -7.14 11.01 -0.02
CA THR A 39 -6.73 12.32 0.48
C THR A 39 -7.26 12.60 1.90
N LYS A 40 -7.92 11.62 2.52
CA LYS A 40 -8.59 11.77 3.83
C LYS A 40 -7.65 12.19 4.97
N GLY A 41 -6.35 11.91 4.84
CA GLY A 41 -5.34 12.31 5.81
C GLY A 41 -4.83 13.75 5.65
N TYR A 42 -5.22 14.48 4.59
CA TYR A 42 -4.63 15.79 4.28
C TYR A 42 -4.88 16.84 5.36
N GLU A 43 -6.09 16.87 5.93
CA GLU A 43 -6.43 17.85 6.97
C GLU A 43 -5.64 17.61 8.26
N GLU A 44 -5.62 16.38 8.77
CA GLU A 44 -4.81 16.00 9.93
C GLU A 44 -3.32 16.26 9.67
N TRP A 45 -2.84 15.96 8.46
CA TRP A 45 -1.46 16.23 8.04
C TRP A 45 -1.12 17.72 8.08
N ALA A 46 -1.98 18.56 7.52
CA ALA A 46 -1.79 20.01 7.48
C ALA A 46 -1.72 20.60 8.89
N ILE A 47 -2.67 20.22 9.76
CA ILE A 47 -2.73 20.68 11.16
C ILE A 47 -1.47 20.25 11.92
N THR A 48 -1.09 18.97 11.80
CA THR A 48 0.06 18.40 12.52
C THR A 48 1.37 19.03 12.07
N CYS A 49 1.61 19.15 10.75
CA CYS A 49 2.81 19.78 10.22
C CYS A 49 2.93 21.24 10.66
N LYS A 50 1.81 21.99 10.61
CA LYS A 50 1.75 23.38 11.06
C LYS A 50 2.11 23.51 12.55
N SER A 51 1.62 22.60 13.40
CA SER A 51 1.95 22.59 14.84
C SER A 51 3.43 22.33 15.17
N LYS A 52 4.22 21.90 14.18
CA LYS A 52 5.64 21.53 14.31
C LYS A 52 6.55 22.36 13.41
N ASP A 53 6.05 23.44 12.81
CA ASP A 53 6.79 24.35 11.93
C ASP A 53 7.50 23.64 10.76
N VAL A 54 6.87 22.60 10.22
CA VAL A 54 7.33 21.87 9.03
C VAL A 54 6.36 22.09 7.88
N PHE A 55 6.89 22.28 6.68
CA PHE A 55 6.07 22.54 5.51
C PHE A 55 5.38 21.25 5.03
N PRO A 56 4.03 21.22 4.96
CA PRO A 56 3.30 20.06 4.45
C PRO A 56 3.29 20.06 2.92
N LEU A 57 3.72 18.95 2.31
CA LEU A 57 3.53 18.65 0.90
C LEU A 57 2.40 17.63 0.74
N PHE A 58 1.43 17.92 -0.12
CA PHE A 58 0.27 17.04 -0.36
C PHE A 58 0.49 16.22 -1.62
N ASN A 59 0.57 14.90 -1.46
CA ASN A 59 0.76 13.98 -2.57
C ASN A 59 -0.21 12.79 -2.45
N ILE A 60 -0.29 11.99 -3.49
CA ILE A 60 -1.14 10.80 -3.55
C ILE A 60 -0.51 9.74 -4.44
N GLU A 61 -0.72 8.47 -4.12
CA GLU A 61 -0.24 7.35 -4.93
C GLU A 61 -1.38 6.58 -5.58
N PHE A 62 -1.13 6.15 -6.82
CA PHE A 62 -2.04 5.33 -7.63
C PHE A 62 -1.28 4.15 -8.23
N ILE A 63 -2.04 3.08 -8.49
CA ILE A 63 -1.64 2.02 -9.41
C ILE A 63 -2.55 2.15 -10.64
N GLY A 64 -1.97 2.47 -11.78
CA GLY A 64 -2.65 2.52 -13.06
C GLY A 64 -2.36 1.27 -13.90
N LEU A 65 -3.23 0.99 -14.87
CA LEU A 65 -3.08 -0.09 -15.83
C LEU A 65 -2.85 0.45 -17.25
N SER A 66 -1.80 -0.04 -17.90
CA SER A 66 -1.53 0.12 -19.33
C SER A 66 -1.83 -1.19 -20.04
N LYS A 67 -3.01 -1.27 -20.69
CA LYS A 67 -3.39 -2.44 -21.50
C LYS A 67 -2.39 -2.76 -22.62
N PRO A 68 -1.82 -1.77 -23.33
CA PRO A 68 -0.77 -2.04 -24.31
C PRO A 68 0.45 -2.71 -23.67
N ASP A 69 0.96 -2.21 -22.54
CA ASP A 69 2.13 -2.80 -21.88
C ASP A 69 1.80 -4.19 -21.32
N GLN A 70 0.60 -4.38 -20.77
CA GLN A 70 0.12 -5.68 -20.30
C GLN A 70 0.09 -6.72 -21.43
N LYS A 71 -0.45 -6.35 -22.61
CA LYS A 71 -0.53 -7.23 -23.79
C LYS A 71 0.84 -7.68 -24.28
N HIS A 72 1.85 -6.81 -24.15
CA HIS A 72 3.23 -7.09 -24.55
C HIS A 72 4.09 -7.64 -23.40
N ASN A 73 3.48 -7.99 -22.27
CA ASN A 73 4.17 -8.50 -21.07
C ASN A 73 5.27 -7.56 -20.54
N ILE A 74 5.09 -6.25 -20.72
CA ILE A 74 6.05 -5.21 -20.32
C ILE A 74 5.81 -4.83 -18.86
N ARG A 75 6.89 -4.80 -18.08
CA ARG A 75 6.92 -4.34 -16.69
C ARG A 75 7.63 -2.99 -16.61
N ILE A 76 7.05 -2.04 -15.88
CA ILE A 76 7.58 -0.67 -15.78
C ILE A 76 8.20 -0.43 -14.41
N ASN A 77 7.38 -0.19 -13.39
CA ASN A 77 7.82 -0.01 -12.00
C ASN A 77 7.07 -0.91 -11.02
N ASP A 78 6.16 -1.76 -11.51
CA ASP A 78 5.74 -2.97 -10.82
C ASP A 78 6.54 -4.16 -11.36
N PRO A 79 7.47 -4.75 -10.59
CA PRO A 79 8.32 -5.85 -11.06
C PRO A 79 7.57 -7.18 -11.19
N SER A 80 6.36 -7.29 -10.62
CA SER A 80 5.59 -8.53 -10.56
C SER A 80 4.46 -8.56 -11.59
N ASN A 81 3.90 -7.39 -11.95
CA ASN A 81 2.68 -7.32 -12.73
C ASN A 81 2.88 -6.53 -14.04
N PRO A 82 2.84 -7.20 -15.21
CA PRO A 82 2.90 -6.53 -16.50
C PRO A 82 1.78 -5.50 -16.66
N GLY A 83 2.12 -4.34 -17.25
CA GLY A 83 1.20 -3.23 -17.48
C GLY A 83 0.78 -2.44 -16.24
N ARG A 84 1.08 -2.89 -15.01
CA ARG A 84 0.84 -2.08 -13.81
C ARG A 84 1.91 -1.01 -13.66
N ILE A 85 1.45 0.21 -13.39
CA ILE A 85 2.30 1.39 -13.29
C ILE A 85 1.93 2.16 -12.03
N TYR A 86 2.87 2.26 -11.10
CA TYR A 86 2.74 3.16 -9.95
C TYR A 86 2.97 4.60 -10.40
N LEU A 87 2.07 5.49 -10.01
CA LEU A 87 2.15 6.93 -10.27
C LEU A 87 1.90 7.67 -8.98
N SER A 88 2.70 8.71 -8.74
CA SER A 88 2.48 9.64 -7.64
C SER A 88 2.10 11.01 -8.19
N GLY A 89 1.01 11.59 -7.69
CA GLY A 89 0.74 13.00 -7.88
C GLY A 89 1.45 13.79 -6.79
N LYS A 90 2.34 14.70 -7.17
CA LYS A 90 3.08 15.54 -6.21
C LYS A 90 2.55 16.97 -6.20
N GLY A 91 2.41 17.55 -5.00
CA GLY A 91 2.00 18.95 -4.84
C GLY A 91 0.55 19.22 -5.23
N LEU A 92 -0.38 18.35 -4.83
CA LEU A 92 -1.81 18.57 -5.01
C LEU A 92 -2.28 19.80 -4.21
N SER A 93 -3.38 20.40 -4.65
CA SER A 93 -4.01 21.53 -3.98
C SER A 93 -4.49 21.16 -2.58
N PHE A 94 -4.36 22.10 -1.65
CA PHE A 94 -4.94 22.02 -0.30
C PHE A 94 -5.65 23.35 0.05
N PRO A 95 -6.94 23.35 0.45
CA PRO A 95 -7.84 22.19 0.53
C PRO A 95 -8.00 21.46 -0.81
N PHE A 96 -8.10 20.13 -0.74
CA PHE A 96 -8.21 19.31 -1.93
C PHE A 96 -9.64 19.33 -2.46
N THR A 97 -9.79 19.67 -3.74
CA THR A 97 -11.08 19.70 -4.43
C THR A 97 -10.96 19.04 -5.79
N LEU A 98 -11.99 18.28 -6.19
CA LEU A 98 -12.11 17.69 -7.52
C LEU A 98 -13.43 18.11 -8.15
N GLU A 99 -13.45 18.11 -9.48
CA GLU A 99 -14.70 18.19 -10.23
C GLU A 99 -15.61 16.99 -9.86
N HIS A 100 -16.92 17.24 -9.74
CA HIS A 100 -17.90 16.24 -9.31
C HIS A 100 -17.83 14.92 -10.11
N SER A 101 -17.50 14.98 -11.41
CA SER A 101 -17.39 13.81 -12.29
C SER A 101 -16.22 12.87 -11.97
N LEU A 102 -15.23 13.34 -11.18
CA LEU A 102 -14.07 12.56 -10.74
C LEU A 102 -14.18 12.10 -9.29
N VAL A 103 -15.01 12.75 -8.48
CA VAL A 103 -15.22 12.42 -7.06
C VAL A 103 -15.77 11.00 -6.91
N ASP A 104 -16.81 10.65 -7.66
CA ASP A 104 -17.43 9.32 -7.55
C ASP A 104 -16.42 8.22 -7.91
N LYS A 105 -15.72 8.39 -9.04
CA LYS A 105 -14.69 7.44 -9.49
C LYS A 105 -13.58 7.28 -8.46
N PHE A 106 -13.15 8.37 -7.83
CA PHE A 106 -12.12 8.34 -6.79
C PHE A 106 -12.58 7.62 -5.54
N ASN A 107 -13.80 7.89 -5.09
CA ASN A 107 -14.40 7.21 -3.93
C ASN A 107 -14.54 5.70 -4.17
N HIS A 108 -14.90 5.31 -5.40
CA HIS A 108 -14.98 3.89 -5.77
C HIS A 108 -13.64 3.17 -5.68
N LEU A 109 -12.49 3.81 -5.94
CA LEU A 109 -11.18 3.14 -5.82
C LEU A 109 -10.91 2.58 -4.43
N THR A 110 -11.25 3.35 -3.39
CA THR A 110 -11.06 2.88 -2.01
C THR A 110 -12.04 1.75 -1.69
N ILE A 111 -13.29 1.84 -2.17
CA ILE A 111 -14.32 0.82 -1.98
C ILE A 111 -13.91 -0.49 -2.67
N ASP A 112 -13.53 -0.41 -3.94
CA ASP A 112 -13.13 -1.57 -4.74
C ASP A 112 -11.87 -2.23 -4.17
N SER A 113 -10.88 -1.42 -3.73
CA SER A 113 -9.68 -1.90 -3.03
C SER A 113 -10.03 -2.64 -1.73
N ASN A 114 -10.97 -2.13 -0.94
CA ASN A 114 -11.42 -2.77 0.30
C ASN A 114 -12.17 -4.07 0.00
N HIS A 115 -13.10 -4.07 -0.95
CA HIS A 115 -13.84 -5.26 -1.36
C HIS A 115 -12.93 -6.36 -1.90
N HIS A 116 -11.89 -6.01 -2.65
CA HIS A 116 -10.87 -6.98 -3.04
C HIS A 116 -10.14 -7.58 -1.82
N THR A 117 -9.76 -6.74 -0.87
CA THR A 117 -9.06 -7.20 0.36
C THR A 117 -9.98 -8.01 1.28
N GLU A 118 -11.27 -7.73 1.29
CA GLU A 118 -12.28 -8.55 1.98
C GLU A 118 -12.35 -9.96 1.40
N LYS A 119 -12.32 -10.10 0.07
CA LYS A 119 -12.23 -11.43 -0.58
C LYS A 119 -10.95 -12.18 -0.20
N LEU A 120 -9.81 -11.48 -0.15
CA LEU A 120 -8.55 -12.07 0.33
C LEU A 120 -8.67 -12.53 1.79
N CYS A 121 -9.35 -11.75 2.64
CA CYS A 121 -9.59 -12.10 4.04
C CYS A 121 -10.45 -13.37 4.16
N SER A 122 -11.54 -13.47 3.40
CA SER A 122 -12.39 -14.66 3.38
C SER A 122 -11.62 -15.90 2.94
N LYS A 123 -10.84 -15.79 1.85
CA LYS A 123 -10.02 -16.91 1.35
C LYS A 123 -8.91 -17.30 2.33
N LEU A 124 -8.34 -16.33 3.06
CA LEU A 124 -7.39 -16.60 4.12
C LEU A 124 -8.05 -17.38 5.28
N ASN A 125 -9.27 -17.02 5.68
CA ASN A 125 -10.00 -17.74 6.72
C ASN A 125 -10.34 -19.18 6.29
N GLU A 126 -10.79 -19.38 5.05
CA GLU A 126 -11.02 -20.73 4.48
C GLU A 126 -9.74 -21.58 4.53
N TYR A 127 -8.59 -20.97 4.19
CA TYR A 127 -7.30 -21.65 4.27
C TYR A 127 -6.93 -22.02 5.72
N LEU A 128 -7.08 -21.09 6.67
CA LEU A 128 -6.79 -21.33 8.08
C LEU A 128 -7.64 -22.49 8.64
N GLU A 129 -8.93 -22.51 8.32
CA GLU A 129 -9.84 -23.60 8.69
C GLU A 129 -9.38 -24.95 8.11
N GLN A 130 -9.02 -25.01 6.82
CA GLN A 130 -8.50 -26.22 6.17
C GLN A 130 -7.17 -26.71 6.77
N THR A 131 -6.36 -25.80 7.32
CA THR A 131 -5.13 -26.16 8.05
C THR A 131 -5.37 -26.59 9.49
N GLY A 132 -6.61 -26.53 9.99
CA GLY A 132 -6.97 -26.79 11.37
C GLY A 132 -6.30 -25.80 12.33
N VAL A 133 -6.25 -24.53 11.93
CA VAL A 133 -5.76 -23.42 12.75
C VAL A 133 -6.96 -22.63 13.24
N ASP A 134 -7.12 -22.53 14.55
CA ASP A 134 -8.23 -21.82 15.19
C ASP A 134 -7.96 -20.30 15.24
N ILE A 135 -7.87 -19.70 14.06
CA ILE A 135 -7.71 -18.26 13.87
C ILE A 135 -8.74 -17.81 12.85
N TYR A 136 -9.48 -16.74 13.17
CA TYR A 136 -10.43 -16.10 12.28
C TYR A 136 -10.19 -14.59 12.24
N LEU A 137 -10.03 -14.04 11.04
CA LEU A 137 -9.87 -12.61 10.81
C LEU A 137 -11.21 -12.00 10.38
N ASP A 138 -11.75 -11.11 11.20
CA ASP A 138 -12.92 -10.29 10.82
C ASP A 138 -12.47 -9.00 10.12
N PHE A 139 -12.78 -8.90 8.82
CA PHE A 139 -12.45 -7.74 8.00
C PHE A 139 -12.99 -6.43 8.59
N ASN A 140 -14.22 -6.43 9.13
CA ASN A 140 -14.85 -5.23 9.66
C ASN A 140 -14.21 -4.76 10.95
N SER A 141 -13.81 -5.69 11.82
CA SER A 141 -12.98 -5.39 12.99
C SER A 141 -11.66 -4.75 12.56
N ILE A 142 -10.92 -5.37 11.63
CA ILE A 142 -9.62 -4.86 11.14
C ILE A 142 -9.75 -3.45 10.55
N LEU A 143 -10.77 -3.21 9.73
CA LEU A 143 -11.04 -1.90 9.14
C LEU A 143 -11.20 -0.82 10.22
N LYS A 144 -11.87 -1.15 11.34
CA LYS A 144 -12.13 -0.22 12.45
C LYS A 144 -10.94 -0.02 13.38
N SER A 145 -10.20 -1.08 13.70
CA SER A 145 -9.16 -1.05 14.74
C SER A 145 -7.75 -0.80 14.21
N HIS A 146 -7.44 -1.20 12.96
CA HIS A 146 -6.07 -1.15 12.43
C HIS A 146 -5.88 -0.11 11.31
N THR A 147 -6.94 0.57 10.87
CA THR A 147 -6.87 1.49 9.72
C THR A 147 -7.64 2.79 9.95
N LYS A 148 -7.42 3.78 9.08
CA LYS A 148 -8.29 4.97 8.95
C LYS A 148 -9.20 4.90 7.70
N GLY A 149 -9.59 3.70 7.30
CA GLY A 149 -10.60 3.47 6.25
C GLY A 149 -10.15 2.65 5.04
N MET A 150 -8.94 2.09 5.04
CA MET A 150 -8.47 1.21 3.97
C MET A 150 -7.68 0.02 4.50
N VAL A 151 -8.16 -1.19 4.20
CA VAL A 151 -7.46 -2.44 4.50
C VAL A 151 -6.61 -2.83 3.30
N ARG A 152 -5.45 -3.43 3.55
CA ARG A 152 -4.45 -3.87 2.57
C ARG A 152 -3.91 -5.23 3.00
N GLU A 153 -3.22 -5.95 2.13
CA GLU A 153 -2.71 -7.30 2.45
C GLU A 153 -1.78 -7.30 3.68
N ARG A 154 -1.05 -6.19 3.89
CA ARG A 154 -0.18 -6.02 5.08
C ARG A 154 -0.97 -5.95 6.40
N HIS A 155 -2.18 -5.41 6.40
CA HIS A 155 -3.02 -5.40 7.60
C HIS A 155 -3.50 -6.80 7.94
N LEU A 156 -3.88 -7.61 6.95
CA LEU A 156 -4.24 -9.02 7.17
C LEU A 156 -3.05 -9.80 7.74
N ALA A 157 -1.85 -9.59 7.18
CA ALA A 157 -0.63 -10.23 7.68
C ALA A 157 -0.29 -9.80 9.12
N LYS A 158 -0.44 -8.52 9.44
CA LYS A 158 -0.26 -7.98 10.80
C LYS A 158 -1.23 -8.60 11.79
N VAL A 159 -2.52 -8.66 11.46
CA VAL A 159 -3.53 -9.22 12.36
C VAL A 159 -3.32 -10.72 12.55
N LEU A 160 -2.99 -11.47 11.50
CA LEU A 160 -2.64 -12.88 11.63
C LEU A 160 -1.40 -13.08 12.51
N HIS A 161 -0.38 -12.23 12.36
CA HIS A 161 0.78 -12.22 13.25
C HIS A 161 0.37 -11.97 14.72
N GLU A 162 -0.47 -10.97 14.99
CA GLU A 162 -1.00 -10.70 16.33
C GLU A 162 -1.74 -11.90 16.92
N GLU A 163 -2.57 -12.61 16.13
CA GLU A 163 -3.27 -13.82 16.57
C GLU A 163 -2.32 -14.99 16.86
N ILE A 164 -1.29 -15.19 16.04
CA ILE A 164 -0.24 -16.20 16.31
C ILE A 164 0.43 -15.93 17.66
N VAL A 165 0.75 -14.67 17.95
CA VAL A 165 1.36 -14.26 19.22
C VAL A 165 0.41 -14.48 20.39
N LYS A 166 -0.88 -14.17 20.24
CA LYS A 166 -1.89 -14.34 21.31
C LYS A 166 -2.14 -15.81 21.66
N LEU A 167 -2.16 -16.70 20.68
CA LEU A 167 -2.43 -18.12 20.87
C LEU A 167 -1.22 -18.91 21.40
N SER A 168 -0.01 -18.36 21.29
CA SER A 168 1.24 -19.04 21.63
C SER A 168 1.80 -18.57 22.97
N LYS A 169 2.16 -19.49 23.86
CA LYS A 169 2.70 -19.19 25.21
C LYS A 169 4.20 -18.94 25.20
N ASN A 170 4.91 -19.49 24.23
CA ASN A 170 6.36 -19.42 24.15
C ASN A 170 6.84 -19.34 22.69
N GLN A 171 8.15 -19.20 22.53
CA GLN A 171 8.81 -18.99 21.26
C GLN A 171 8.73 -20.21 20.31
N GLU A 172 8.73 -21.41 20.87
CA GLU A 172 8.63 -22.67 20.13
C GLU A 172 7.22 -22.82 19.53
N GLU A 173 6.18 -22.54 20.32
CA GLU A 173 4.78 -22.54 19.87
C GLU A 173 4.54 -21.53 18.75
N LYS A 174 5.06 -20.29 18.86
CA LYS A 174 4.97 -19.26 17.80
C LYS A 174 5.58 -19.76 16.50
N THR A 175 6.77 -20.36 16.59
CA THR A 175 7.51 -20.89 15.44
C THR A 175 6.76 -22.07 14.81
N ALA A 176 6.26 -23.00 15.63
CA ALA A 176 5.49 -24.15 15.15
C ALA A 176 4.19 -23.71 14.46
N LEU A 177 3.43 -22.80 15.07
CA LEU A 177 2.19 -22.29 14.51
C LEU A 177 2.42 -21.51 13.21
N LEU A 178 3.43 -20.64 13.16
CA LEU A 178 3.82 -19.94 11.94
C LEU A 178 4.15 -20.93 10.82
N ASN A 179 5.00 -21.92 11.07
CA ASN A 179 5.37 -22.90 10.04
C ASN A 179 4.20 -23.76 9.58
N LYS A 180 3.29 -24.13 10.49
CA LYS A 180 2.03 -24.82 10.16
C LYS A 180 1.18 -23.99 9.19
N ILE A 181 1.11 -22.67 9.42
CA ILE A 181 0.37 -21.71 8.59
C ILE A 181 1.06 -21.46 7.24
N LEU A 182 2.38 -21.30 7.21
CA LEU A 182 3.07 -20.92 5.97
C LEU A 182 3.24 -22.07 4.98
N ARG A 183 3.32 -23.32 5.46
CA ARG A 183 3.60 -24.53 4.65
C ARG A 183 4.76 -24.36 3.66
N THR A 184 5.80 -23.64 4.08
CA THR A 184 7.01 -23.43 3.28
C THR A 184 7.96 -24.62 3.41
N ASP A 185 8.68 -24.95 2.33
CA ASP A 185 9.69 -26.02 2.34
C ASP A 185 10.84 -25.75 3.33
N LYS A 186 11.02 -24.49 3.71
CA LYS A 186 12.00 -24.04 4.70
C LYS A 186 11.29 -23.60 5.96
N ALA A 187 11.74 -24.13 7.09
CA ALA A 187 11.28 -23.67 8.39
C ALA A 187 11.67 -22.20 8.60
N VAL A 188 10.69 -21.37 8.91
CA VAL A 188 10.85 -19.95 9.24
C VAL A 188 10.93 -19.82 10.76
N GLN A 189 12.01 -19.22 11.26
CA GLN A 189 12.12 -18.86 12.68
C GLN A 189 11.22 -17.66 12.98
N PHE A 190 10.81 -17.51 14.25
CA PHE A 190 10.00 -16.37 14.67
C PHE A 190 10.87 -15.32 15.40
N PRO A 191 11.71 -14.52 14.72
CA PRO A 191 12.52 -13.52 15.40
C PRO A 191 11.65 -12.45 16.08
N ASP A 192 12.25 -11.69 17.00
CA ASP A 192 11.66 -10.46 17.55
C ASP A 192 11.73 -9.32 16.52
N ASN A 193 11.07 -9.54 15.38
CA ASN A 193 10.96 -8.60 14.27
C ASN A 193 9.61 -8.82 13.58
N ALA A 194 8.61 -8.06 14.03
CA ALA A 194 7.25 -8.12 13.50
C ALA A 194 7.20 -7.91 11.98
N ALA A 195 7.94 -6.92 11.46
CA ALA A 195 7.95 -6.61 10.04
C ALA A 195 8.49 -7.76 9.18
N PHE A 196 9.47 -8.52 9.69
CA PHE A 196 9.96 -9.72 9.03
C PHE A 196 8.85 -10.78 8.93
N ILE A 197 8.20 -11.11 10.06
CA ILE A 197 7.13 -12.12 10.11
C ILE A 197 5.93 -11.74 9.25
N GLU A 198 5.48 -10.49 9.32
CA GLU A 198 4.38 -9.97 8.51
C GLU A 198 4.70 -10.04 7.01
N ASN A 199 5.95 -9.81 6.62
CA ASN A 199 6.36 -9.96 5.22
C ASN A 199 6.40 -11.43 4.79
N GLU A 200 6.85 -12.36 5.64
CA GLU A 200 6.82 -13.79 5.35
C GLU A 200 5.39 -14.29 5.18
N ILE A 201 4.47 -13.94 6.09
CA ILE A 201 3.04 -14.23 5.96
C ILE A 201 2.49 -13.71 4.64
N ARG A 202 2.76 -12.43 4.32
CA ARG A 202 2.24 -11.81 3.10
C ARG A 202 2.78 -12.47 1.84
N ASN A 203 4.09 -12.75 1.79
CA ASN A 203 4.73 -13.31 0.61
C ASN A 203 4.30 -14.76 0.37
N SER A 204 4.13 -15.55 1.43
CA SER A 204 3.76 -16.97 1.33
C SER A 204 2.26 -17.21 1.10
N LEU A 205 1.38 -16.36 1.65
CA LEU A 205 -0.07 -16.60 1.61
C LEU A 205 -0.83 -15.63 0.69
N LEU A 206 -0.47 -14.34 0.69
CA LEU A 206 -1.31 -13.27 0.15
C LEU A 206 -0.81 -12.71 -1.20
N LYS A 207 0.33 -13.17 -1.70
CA LYS A 207 0.89 -12.78 -3.00
C LYS A 207 0.77 -13.91 -4.02
N ALA A 208 1.00 -13.58 -5.30
CA ALA A 208 0.84 -14.52 -6.40
C ALA A 208 1.55 -15.86 -6.12
N GLY A 209 0.79 -16.96 -6.22
CA GLY A 209 1.25 -18.32 -5.86
C GLY A 209 0.92 -18.75 -4.43
N GLY A 210 0.54 -17.81 -3.55
CA GLY A 210 0.13 -18.09 -2.18
C GLY A 210 -1.28 -18.65 -2.07
N ALA A 211 -1.53 -19.40 -0.99
CA ALA A 211 -2.78 -20.14 -0.81
C ALA A 211 -4.04 -19.26 -0.75
N ALA A 212 -3.92 -18.05 -0.19
CA ALA A 212 -5.01 -17.10 -0.04
C ALA A 212 -5.01 -16.00 -1.12
N TYR A 213 -4.14 -16.09 -2.13
CA TYR A 213 -4.04 -15.09 -3.18
C TYR A 213 -5.26 -15.09 -4.09
N ILE A 214 -5.73 -13.89 -4.42
CA ILE A 214 -6.74 -13.62 -5.44
C ILE A 214 -6.16 -12.54 -6.35
N PRO A 215 -6.13 -12.74 -7.68
CA PRO A 215 -5.71 -11.69 -8.60
C PRO A 215 -6.71 -10.52 -8.58
N GLU A 216 -6.20 -9.30 -8.57
CA GLU A 216 -7.01 -8.11 -8.83
C GLU A 216 -7.48 -8.12 -10.29
N ALA A 217 -8.75 -7.80 -10.50
CA ALA A 217 -9.31 -7.71 -11.85
C ALA A 217 -8.80 -6.46 -12.57
N GLU A 218 -8.68 -6.52 -13.90
CA GLU A 218 -8.15 -5.39 -14.68
C GLU A 218 -8.99 -4.11 -14.55
N ASP A 219 -10.29 -4.27 -14.35
CA ASP A 219 -11.24 -3.17 -14.15
C ASP A 219 -11.15 -2.53 -12.76
N SER A 220 -10.41 -3.15 -11.83
CA SER A 220 -10.09 -2.57 -10.51
C SER A 220 -9.06 -1.43 -10.59
N PHE A 221 -8.45 -1.22 -11.76
CA PHE A 221 -7.43 -0.19 -11.98
C PHE A 221 -7.91 0.88 -12.95
N LEU A 222 -7.57 2.14 -12.64
CA LEU A 222 -7.70 3.22 -13.62
C LEU A 222 -6.67 3.05 -14.73
N SER A 223 -6.99 3.54 -15.94
CA SER A 223 -5.96 3.68 -16.96
C SER A 223 -4.94 4.74 -16.54
N VAL A 224 -3.71 4.61 -17.02
CA VAL A 224 -2.63 5.58 -16.77
C VAL A 224 -3.04 7.00 -17.14
N GLU A 225 -3.80 7.17 -18.23
CA GLU A 225 -4.31 8.46 -18.71
C GLU A 225 -5.27 9.08 -17.71
N LYS A 226 -6.21 8.28 -17.17
CA LYS A 226 -7.16 8.73 -16.15
C LYS A 226 -6.46 9.12 -14.85
N VAL A 227 -5.44 8.36 -14.43
CA VAL A 227 -4.63 8.72 -13.26
C VAL A 227 -3.92 10.06 -13.48
N LYS A 228 -3.34 10.29 -14.65
CA LYS A 228 -2.70 11.58 -14.99
C LYS A 228 -3.70 12.72 -15.00
N GLU A 229 -4.85 12.55 -15.63
CA GLU A 229 -5.93 13.54 -15.65
C GLU A 229 -6.35 13.91 -14.24
N PHE A 230 -6.58 12.90 -13.38
CA PHE A 230 -6.92 13.10 -11.98
C PHE A 230 -5.88 13.96 -11.25
N ILE A 231 -4.60 13.61 -11.37
CA ILE A 231 -3.51 14.32 -10.68
C ILE A 231 -3.45 15.78 -11.14
N LEU A 232 -3.52 16.01 -12.46
CA LEU A 232 -3.46 17.36 -13.03
C LEU A 232 -4.66 18.21 -12.59
N LYS A 233 -5.87 17.64 -12.60
CA LYS A 233 -7.08 18.34 -12.12
C LYS A 233 -7.09 18.57 -10.62
N GLY A 234 -6.41 17.71 -9.85
CA GLY A 234 -6.13 17.91 -8.44
C GLY A 234 -5.06 18.96 -8.13
N GLY A 235 -4.51 19.64 -9.15
CA GLY A 235 -3.47 20.66 -9.02
C GLY A 235 -2.04 20.10 -8.90
N GLY A 236 -1.88 18.78 -8.97
CA GLY A 236 -0.61 18.11 -8.80
C GLY A 236 0.16 17.86 -10.10
N ILE A 237 1.40 17.39 -9.93
CA ILE A 237 2.28 16.99 -11.02
C ILE A 237 2.37 15.45 -11.03
N PRO A 238 1.98 14.77 -12.13
CA PRO A 238 2.16 13.33 -12.25
C PRO A 238 3.64 12.96 -12.32
N THR A 239 4.07 12.05 -11.45
CA THR A 239 5.45 11.59 -11.35
C THR A 239 5.51 10.07 -11.24
N TYR A 240 6.64 9.51 -11.62
CA TYR A 240 6.97 8.14 -11.28
C TYR A 240 7.57 8.12 -9.86
N PRO A 241 7.02 7.35 -8.91
CA PRO A 241 7.67 7.18 -7.63
C PRO A 241 8.99 6.43 -7.87
N TYR A 242 10.08 6.97 -7.34
CA TYR A 242 11.39 6.35 -7.42
C TYR A 242 11.57 5.40 -6.23
N TRP A 243 11.54 4.10 -6.48
CA TRP A 243 11.84 3.07 -5.49
C TRP A 243 13.31 2.67 -5.67
N LEU A 244 14.14 2.76 -4.62
CA LEU A 244 15.56 2.33 -4.64
C LEU A 244 15.74 0.80 -4.88
N MET A 245 14.66 0.05 -5.12
CA MET A 245 14.69 -1.35 -5.53
C MET A 245 14.18 -1.51 -6.97
N ILE A 246 14.91 -0.97 -7.96
CA ILE A 246 14.81 -1.45 -9.34
C ILE A 246 15.98 -2.41 -9.57
N ARG A 247 15.74 -3.72 -9.38
CA ARG A 247 16.58 -4.78 -9.94
C ARG A 247 16.03 -5.18 -11.31
N THR A 248 16.21 -4.34 -12.33
CA THR A 248 16.03 -4.78 -13.73
C THR A 248 16.99 -4.00 -14.63
N GLU A 249 17.65 -4.73 -15.53
CA GLU A 249 18.56 -4.27 -16.60
C GLU A 249 17.91 -3.25 -17.57
N SER A 250 16.60 -2.97 -17.44
CA SER A 250 15.84 -2.11 -18.34
C SER A 250 16.10 -0.60 -18.19
N LEU A 251 16.80 -0.15 -17.14
CA LEU A 251 17.16 1.26 -16.99
C LEU A 251 18.27 1.73 -17.95
N GLN A 252 19.03 0.83 -18.57
CA GLN A 252 20.00 1.24 -19.61
C GLN A 252 19.30 1.77 -20.88
N ASN A 253 18.03 1.42 -21.11
CA ASN A 253 17.27 1.84 -22.30
C ASN A 253 16.13 2.83 -22.02
N LEU A 254 15.85 3.19 -20.77
CA LEU A 254 14.95 4.29 -20.47
C LEU A 254 15.66 5.61 -20.77
N ARG A 255 15.49 6.11 -22.00
CA ARG A 255 15.79 7.51 -22.35
C ARG A 255 15.16 8.40 -21.27
N LEU A 256 16.01 9.09 -20.51
CA LEU A 256 15.72 10.12 -19.50
C LEU A 256 14.67 11.17 -19.92
N LYS A 257 14.32 11.26 -21.22
CA LYS A 257 13.30 12.14 -21.78
C LYS A 257 11.86 11.89 -21.29
N LYS A 258 11.54 10.75 -20.66
CA LYS A 258 10.18 10.47 -20.14
C LYS A 258 10.01 10.73 -18.63
N MET A 259 11.05 11.16 -17.92
CA MET A 259 10.98 11.37 -16.47
C MET A 259 10.38 12.72 -16.07
N PHE A 260 10.41 13.71 -16.96
CA PHE A 260 9.78 15.01 -16.75
C PHE A 260 8.92 15.35 -17.97
N TRP A 261 7.62 15.09 -17.89
CA TRP A 261 6.66 15.55 -18.90
C TRP A 261 6.27 17.00 -18.61
N LEU A 262 7.27 17.89 -18.56
CA LEU A 262 7.04 19.32 -18.70
C LEU A 262 6.84 19.56 -20.20
N LYS A 263 5.61 19.94 -20.58
CA LYS A 263 5.29 20.33 -21.96
C LYS A 263 6.19 21.50 -22.38
N ASN A 264 6.80 21.38 -23.55
CA ASN A 264 6.98 22.54 -24.43
C ASN A 264 5.62 22.95 -24.97
#